data_AF-A0A2E8KDJ1-F1
#
_entry.id   AF-A0A2E8KDJ1-F1
#
_cell.length_a   1.000
_cell.length_b   1.000
_cell.length_c   1.000
_cell.angle_alpha   90.00
_cell.angle_beta   90.00
_cell.angle_gamma   90.00
#
_symmetry.space_group_name_H-M   'P 1'
#
loop_
_entity.id
_entity.type
_entity.pdbx_description
1 polymer ?
#
loop_
_entity_poly.entity_id
_entity_poly.type
_entity_poly.pdbx_seq_one_letter_code
_entity_poly.pdbx_strand_id
1 'polypeptide(L)' 'PMPLQSLVTESPLGRVTKLAETGHPGAKQLATYFVGQGVGLMDSIQSTRSLVYEFMEDFLQAKERLVDAFDDE' A
#
# COMPACT_ATOMS: atom_id res chain seq x y z
N PRO A 1 -6.26 4.20 11.19
CA PRO A 1 -5.41 4.81 10.13
C PRO A 1 -4.78 6.10 10.67
N MET A 2 -3.55 6.47 10.26
CA MET A 2 -2.85 7.69 10.69
C MET A 2 -2.84 8.76 9.58
N PRO A 3 -3.88 9.60 9.45
CA PRO A 3 -4.02 10.53 8.32
C PRO A 3 -2.96 11.66 8.31
N LEU A 4 -2.40 11.99 9.48
CA LEU A 4 -1.37 13.03 9.63
C LEU A 4 0.06 12.45 9.62
N GLN A 5 0.22 11.17 9.32
CA GLN A 5 1.52 10.49 9.39
C GLN A 5 2.58 11.21 8.54
N SER A 6 2.28 11.53 7.28
CA SER A 6 3.25 12.19 6.40
C SER A 6 3.73 13.53 6.94
N LEU A 7 2.85 14.32 7.58
CA LEU A 7 3.22 15.61 8.17
C LEU A 7 4.28 15.47 9.27
N VAL A 8 4.24 14.39 10.05
CA VAL A 8 5.19 14.16 11.14
C VAL A 8 6.41 13.36 10.70
N THR A 9 6.30 12.51 9.65
CA THR A 9 7.38 11.61 9.24
C THR A 9 8.22 12.09 8.06
N GLU A 10 7.72 12.92 7.14
CA GLU A 10 8.45 13.28 5.91
C GLU A 10 9.79 13.96 6.18
N SER A 11 9.81 15.01 7.01
CA SER A 11 11.03 15.75 7.33
C SER A 11 12.12 14.88 7.98
N PRO A 12 11.84 14.13 9.07
CA PRO A 12 12.85 13.26 9.68
C PRO A 12 13.28 12.12 8.76
N LEU A 13 12.36 11.50 7.99
CA LEU A 13 12.72 10.45 7.03
C LEU A 13 13.61 10.97 5.90
N GLY A 14 13.35 12.18 5.39
CA GLY A 14 14.22 12.81 4.39
C GLY A 14 15.66 12.99 4.88
N ARG A 15 15.84 13.33 6.15
CA ARG A 15 17.19 13.42 6.77
C ARG A 15 17.85 12.04 6.89
N VAL A 16 17.09 11.03 7.30
CA VAL A 16 17.57 9.64 7.38
C VAL A 16 18.02 9.16 6.00
N THR A 17 17.21 9.36 4.96
CA THR A 17 17.54 8.98 3.58
C THR A 17 18.85 9.60 3.12
N LYS A 18 19.00 10.93 3.28
CA LYS A 18 20.24 11.63 2.89
C LYS A 18 21.48 11.09 3.62
N LEU A 19 21.37 10.82 4.91
CA LEU A 19 22.48 10.25 5.68
C LEU A 19 22.80 8.81 5.26
N ALA A 20 21.78 8.00 4.96
CA ALA A 20 21.94 6.63 4.50
C ALA A 20 22.68 6.57 3.14
N GLU A 21 22.34 7.47 2.21
CA GLU A 21 23.01 7.63 0.91
C GLU A 21 24.51 7.96 1.07
N THR A 22 24.86 8.80 2.05
CA THR A 22 26.27 9.13 2.35
C THR A 22 27.03 8.05 3.13
N GLY A 23 26.39 6.91 3.43
CA GLY A 23 27.04 5.76 4.06
C GLY A 23 26.89 5.67 5.59
N HIS A 24 26.11 6.54 6.24
CA HIS A 24 25.98 6.54 7.69
C HIS A 24 25.34 5.23 8.21
N PRO A 25 26.03 4.45 9.07
CA PRO A 25 25.63 3.09 9.42
C PRO A 25 24.27 3.01 10.12
N GLY A 26 24.00 3.91 11.07
CA GLY A 26 22.70 3.97 11.75
C GLY A 26 21.57 4.50 10.87
N ALA A 27 21.89 5.28 9.83
CA ALA A 27 20.86 5.84 8.95
C ALA A 27 20.40 4.79 7.93
N LYS A 28 21.32 3.93 7.47
CA LYS A 28 20.99 2.77 6.65
C LYS A 28 20.03 1.80 7.34
N GLN A 29 20.13 1.65 8.66
CA GLN A 29 19.21 0.81 9.44
C GLN A 29 17.81 1.42 9.58
N LEU A 30 17.70 2.74 9.55
CA LEU A 30 16.44 3.48 9.68
C LEU A 30 15.82 3.85 8.32
N ALA A 31 16.56 3.69 7.23
CA ALA A 31 16.05 3.91 5.89
C ALA A 31 14.90 2.93 5.61
N THR A 32 13.73 3.48 5.29
CA THR A 32 12.51 2.71 5.06
C THR A 32 11.82 3.21 3.80
N TYR A 33 10.86 2.44 3.30
CA TYR A 33 10.13 2.73 2.08
C TYR A 33 8.70 3.14 2.38
N PHE A 34 8.19 4.06 1.56
CA PHE A 34 6.80 4.45 1.64
C PHE A 34 5.91 3.31 1.15
N VAL A 35 4.90 2.97 1.94
CA VAL A 35 3.85 2.00 1.60
C VAL A 35 2.49 2.61 1.90
N GLY A 36 1.50 2.30 1.06
CA GLY A 36 0.12 2.69 1.29
C GLY A 36 -0.53 1.83 2.38
N GLN A 37 -1.67 2.29 2.91
CA GLN A 37 -2.41 1.57 3.96
C GLN A 37 -2.88 0.16 3.52
N GLY A 38 -3.03 -0.06 2.22
CA GLY A 38 -3.40 -1.37 1.65
C GLY A 38 -2.29 -2.43 1.69
N VAL A 39 -1.05 -2.10 2.07
CA VAL A 39 0.05 -3.09 2.10
C VAL A 39 -0.24 -4.27 3.03
N GLY A 40 -1.03 -4.05 4.09
CA GLY A 40 -1.44 -5.12 5.01
C GLY A 40 -2.43 -6.13 4.42
N LEU A 41 -3.02 -5.82 3.25
CA LEU A 41 -3.91 -6.73 2.53
C LEU A 41 -3.16 -7.61 1.51
N MET A 42 -1.87 -7.35 1.29
CA MET A 42 -1.04 -8.13 0.37
C MET A 42 -0.51 -9.38 1.07
N ASP A 43 -0.74 -10.55 0.49
CA ASP A 43 -0.35 -11.86 1.06
C ASP A 43 0.67 -12.64 0.23
N SER A 44 0.84 -12.28 -1.04
CA SER A 44 1.64 -13.03 -2.00
C SER A 44 2.23 -12.15 -3.10
N ILE A 45 3.28 -12.64 -3.76
CA ILE A 45 3.89 -11.98 -4.92
C ILE A 45 3.25 -12.55 -6.17
N GLN A 46 2.66 -11.68 -6.99
CA GLN A 46 1.96 -12.07 -8.22
C GLN A 46 2.46 -11.27 -9.43
N SER A 47 2.21 -11.79 -10.63
CA SER A 47 2.45 -11.04 -11.85
C SER A 47 1.42 -9.93 -12.02
N THR A 48 1.82 -8.79 -12.60
CA THR A 48 0.91 -7.68 -12.89
C THR A 48 -0.27 -8.13 -13.75
N ARG A 49 -0.06 -9.08 -14.67
CA ARG A 49 -1.13 -9.63 -15.51
C ARG A 49 -2.19 -10.35 -14.66
N SER A 50 -1.77 -11.27 -13.81
CA SER A 50 -2.66 -12.03 -12.93
C SER A 50 -3.46 -11.10 -12.03
N LEU A 51 -2.79 -10.13 -11.39
CA LEU A 51 -3.41 -9.17 -10.50
C LEU A 51 -4.51 -8.34 -11.19
N VAL A 52 -4.29 -7.92 -12.43
CA VAL A 52 -5.30 -7.17 -13.19
C VAL A 52 -6.49 -8.05 -13.58
N TYR A 53 -6.25 -9.33 -13.94
CA TYR A 53 -7.34 -10.27 -14.22
C TYR A 53 -8.21 -10.55 -13.00
N GLU A 54 -7.59 -10.86 -11.86
CA GLU A 54 -8.28 -11.09 -10.58
C GLU A 54 -9.10 -9.86 -10.18
N PHE A 55 -8.51 -8.65 -10.29
CA PHE A 55 -9.23 -7.41 -10.01
C PHE A 55 -10.49 -7.22 -10.88
N MET A 56 -10.43 -7.56 -12.17
CA MET A 56 -11.59 -7.47 -13.06
C MET A 56 -12.69 -8.46 -12.66
N GLU A 57 -12.31 -9.68 -12.31
CA GLU A 57 -13.24 -10.72 -11.87
C GLU A 57 -13.91 -10.34 -10.54
N ASP A 58 -13.12 -9.93 -9.54
CA ASP A 58 -13.60 -9.49 -8.24
C ASP A 58 -14.56 -8.30 -8.34
N PHE A 59 -14.28 -7.35 -9.23
CA PHE A 59 -15.15 -6.21 -9.48
C PHE A 59 -16.51 -6.62 -10.03
N LEU A 60 -16.53 -7.56 -11.00
CA LEU A 60 -17.78 -8.09 -11.55
C LEU A 60 -18.59 -8.81 -10.48
N GLN A 61 -17.96 -9.70 -9.71
CA GLN A 61 -18.62 -10.40 -8.60
C GLN A 61 -19.13 -9.46 -7.52
N ALA A 62 -18.38 -8.39 -7.20
CA ALA A 62 -18.82 -7.37 -6.24
C ALA A 62 -20.03 -6.58 -6.76
N LYS A 63 -20.05 -6.26 -8.06
CA LYS A 63 -21.19 -5.61 -8.70
C LYS A 63 -22.44 -6.50 -8.68
N GLU A 64 -22.30 -7.78 -9.03
CA GLU A 64 -23.42 -8.74 -9.01
C GLU A 64 -24.02 -8.84 -7.61
N ARG A 65 -23.18 -9.07 -6.58
CA ARG A 65 -23.63 -9.08 -5.18
C ARG A 65 -24.32 -7.78 -4.75
N LEU A 66 -23.87 -6.63 -5.26
CA LEU A 66 -24.48 -5.35 -4.95
C LEU A 66 -25.88 -5.25 -5.57
N VAL A 67 -26.06 -5.72 -6.81
CA VAL A 67 -27.36 -5.74 -7.49
C VAL A 67 -28.32 -6.68 -6.76
N ASP A 68 -27.89 -7.92 -6.47
CA ASP A 68 -28.70 -8.91 -5.76
C ASP A 68 -29.18 -8.37 -4.40
N ALA A 69 -28.33 -7.63 -3.68
CA ALA A 69 -28.67 -7.02 -2.40
C ALA A 69 -29.77 -5.94 -2.49
N PHE A 70 -30.03 -5.38 -3.67
CA PHE A 70 -31.11 -4.42 -3.92
C PHE A 70 -32.35 -5.07 -4.56
N ASP A 71 -32.21 -6.23 -5.20
CA ASP A 71 -33.32 -6.96 -5.83
C ASP A 71 -34.08 -7.88 -4.85
N ASP A 72 -33.56 -8.09 -3.63
CA ASP A 72 -34.21 -8.84 -2.53
C ASP A 72 -35.24 -8.00 -1.71
N GLU A 73 -35.64 -6.80 -2.17
CA GLU A 73 -36.83 -6.03 -1.71
C GLU A 73 -38.08 -6.30 -2.56
#